data_AF-A0A3D9EAF0-F1
#
_entry.id   AF-A0A3D9EAF0-F1
#
_cell.length_a   1.000
_cell.length_b   1.000
_cell.length_c   1.000
_cell.angle_alpha   90.00
_cell.angle_beta   90.00
_cell.angle_gamma   90.00
#
_symmetry.space_group_name_H-M   'P 1'
#
loop_
_entity.id
_entity.type
_entity.pdbx_description
1 polymer ?
#
loop_
_entity_poly.entity_id
_entity_poly.type
_entity_poly.pdbx_seq_one_letter_code
_entity_poly.pdbx_strand_id
1 'polypeptide(L)'
;MDDQVRGAASVAPAATGPRAEIVHEIDGVEVTSFRAVVARLRAEYPLEDPIHVEAVVLREWEAFSAGRPLVVPTPVEEGAREILEQAVA
;
A
#
# COMPACT_ATOMS: atom_id res chain seq x y z
N MET A 1 -38.31 13.39 15.43
CA MET A 1 -38.37 12.36 16.47
C MET A 1 -38.24 11.00 15.77
N ASP A 2 -37.12 10.81 15.08
CA ASP A 2 -35.89 10.10 15.52
C ASP A 2 -36.04 8.62 15.12
N ASP A 3 -35.51 8.20 13.97
CA ASP A 3 -34.12 7.78 13.77
C ASP A 3 -33.62 6.78 14.83
N GLN A 4 -33.69 5.48 14.50
CA GLN A 4 -32.49 4.61 14.52
C GLN A 4 -32.84 3.16 14.19
N VAL A 5 -32.46 2.76 12.98
CA VAL A 5 -31.98 1.41 12.71
C VAL A 5 -30.61 1.29 13.39
N ARG A 6 -30.52 0.56 14.51
CA ARG A 6 -29.24 0.04 15.01
C ARG A 6 -29.23 -1.46 14.82
N GLY A 7 -28.73 -1.87 13.66
CA GLY A 7 -28.23 -3.22 13.47
C GLY A 7 -27.19 -3.50 14.56
N ALA A 8 -27.42 -4.56 15.32
CA ALA A 8 -26.46 -5.03 16.31
C ALA A 8 -25.12 -5.24 15.59
N ALA A 9 -24.11 -4.46 15.98
CA ALA A 9 -22.75 -4.69 15.56
C ALA A 9 -22.36 -6.11 15.99
N SER A 10 -22.20 -7.00 15.02
CA SER A 10 -21.54 -8.28 15.23
C SER A 10 -20.09 -7.96 15.58
N VAL A 11 -19.79 -7.95 16.88
CA VAL A 11 -18.42 -7.85 17.37
C VAL A 11 -17.79 -9.21 17.11
N ALA A 12 -17.16 -9.34 15.95
CA ALA A 12 -16.30 -10.48 15.67
C ALA A 12 -15.17 -10.52 16.73
N PRO A 13 -14.81 -11.69 17.27
CA PRO A 13 -13.77 -11.80 18.26
C PRO A 13 -12.42 -11.35 17.70
N ALA A 14 -11.58 -10.78 18.57
CA ALA A 14 -10.22 -10.38 18.25
C ALA A 14 -9.44 -11.57 17.65
N ALA A 15 -9.18 -11.51 16.34
CA ALA A 15 -8.34 -12.48 15.67
C ALA A 15 -6.87 -12.24 16.06
N THR A 16 -6.43 -12.93 17.10
CA THR A 16 -5.00 -13.09 17.43
C THR A 16 -4.43 -14.17 16.50
N GLY A 17 -4.05 -13.76 15.30
CA GLY A 17 -3.34 -14.55 14.30
C GLY A 17 -2.78 -13.60 13.24
N PRO A 18 -1.71 -13.94 12.50
CA PRO A 18 -1.17 -13.04 11.48
C PRO A 18 -2.29 -12.76 10.49
N ARG A 19 -2.79 -11.52 10.48
CA ARG A 19 -3.82 -11.06 9.56
C ARG A 19 -3.30 -11.34 8.17
N ALA A 20 -3.86 -12.35 7.50
CA ALA A 20 -3.53 -12.67 6.12
C ALA A 20 -3.63 -11.36 5.34
N GLU A 21 -2.48 -10.84 4.98
CA GLU A 21 -2.38 -9.52 4.42
C GLU A 21 -2.96 -9.60 3.02
N ILE A 22 -3.77 -8.61 2.65
CA ILE A 22 -4.35 -8.59 1.31
C ILE A 22 -3.20 -8.27 0.36
N VAL A 23 -2.60 -9.33 -0.16
CA VAL A 23 -1.69 -9.29 -1.29
C VAL A 23 -2.55 -9.15 -2.54
N HIS A 24 -2.31 -8.10 -3.31
CA HIS A 24 -2.86 -7.94 -4.65
C HIS A 24 -1.80 -8.32 -5.67
N GLU A 25 -2.20 -8.67 -6.89
CA GLU A 25 -1.26 -8.94 -7.98
C GLU A 25 -1.35 -7.81 -9.01
N ILE A 26 -0.20 -7.32 -9.47
CA ILE A 26 -0.07 -6.35 -10.55
C ILE A 26 1.01 -6.85 -11.50
N ASP A 27 0.68 -7.06 -12.76
CA ASP A 27 1.61 -7.56 -13.78
C ASP A 27 2.38 -8.82 -13.36
N GLY A 28 1.71 -9.76 -12.68
CA GLY A 28 2.33 -10.99 -12.16
C GLY A 28 3.18 -10.79 -10.90
N VAL A 29 3.18 -9.59 -10.31
CA VAL A 29 3.92 -9.26 -9.08
C VAL A 29 2.95 -9.12 -7.93
N GLU A 30 3.16 -9.93 -6.89
CA GLU A 30 2.48 -9.78 -5.61
C GLU A 30 2.88 -8.48 -4.91
N VAL A 31 1.91 -7.64 -4.59
CA VAL A 31 2.08 -6.34 -3.96
C VAL A 31 1.24 -6.21 -2.69
N THR A 32 1.76 -5.45 -1.73
CA THR A 32 1.05 -5.04 -0.51
C THR A 32 1.36 -3.58 -0.23
N SER A 33 0.63 -2.96 0.71
CA SER A 33 0.89 -1.57 1.06
C SER A 33 2.24 -1.41 1.75
N PHE A 34 2.96 -0.33 1.42
CA PHE A 34 4.23 0.05 2.07
C PHE A 34 4.10 0.07 3.60
N ARG A 35 3.01 0.64 4.13
CA ARG A 35 2.75 0.70 5.57
C ARG A 35 2.71 -0.69 6.21
N ALA A 36 2.13 -1.66 5.53
CA ALA A 36 1.98 -3.01 6.07
C ALA A 36 3.33 -3.75 6.07
N VAL A 37 4.14 -3.57 5.02
CA VAL A 37 5.54 -4.07 4.98
C VAL A 37 6.35 -3.49 6.14
N VAL A 38 6.35 -2.17 6.29
CA VAL A 38 7.09 -1.50 7.37
C VAL A 38 6.60 -1.96 8.75
N ALA A 39 5.28 -2.10 8.94
CA ALA A 39 4.73 -2.58 10.21
C ALA A 39 5.19 -4.01 10.55
N ARG A 40 5.21 -4.92 9.56
CA ARG A 40 5.71 -6.29 9.76
C ARG A 40 7.20 -6.30 10.09
N LEU A 41 8.01 -5.61 9.28
CA LEU A 41 9.45 -5.56 9.50
C LEU A 41 9.81 -4.95 10.85
N ARG A 42 9.10 -3.91 11.31
CA ARG A 42 9.30 -3.35 12.65
C ARG A 42 8.94 -4.32 13.77
N ALA A 43 7.97 -5.21 13.56
CA ALA A 43 7.62 -6.24 14.52
C ALA A 43 8.65 -7.38 14.54
N GLU A 44 9.20 -7.73 13.38
CA GLU A 44 10.23 -8.77 13.21
C GLU A 44 11.62 -8.32 13.69
N TYR A 45 11.94 -7.03 13.53
CA TYR A 45 13.22 -6.42 13.88
C TYR A 45 13.04 -5.26 14.89
N PRO A 46 12.64 -5.54 16.15
CA PRO A 46 12.23 -4.51 17.11
C PRO A 46 13.37 -3.63 17.64
N LEU A 47 14.63 -4.01 17.41
CA LEU A 47 15.81 -3.25 17.82
C LEU A 47 16.29 -2.26 16.74
N GLU A 48 15.78 -2.38 15.52
CA GLU A 48 16.14 -1.50 14.41
C GLU A 48 15.41 -0.16 14.52
N ASP A 49 16.07 0.92 14.09
CA ASP A 49 15.43 2.24 13.99
C ASP A 49 14.31 2.19 12.94
N PRO A 50 13.06 2.59 13.28
CA PRO A 50 11.96 2.67 12.33
C PRO A 50 12.29 3.44 11.04
N ILE A 51 13.06 4.53 11.14
CA ILE A 51 13.46 5.33 9.98
C ILE A 51 14.39 4.51 9.08
N HIS A 52 15.28 3.72 9.69
CA HIS A 52 16.17 2.84 8.95
C HIS A 52 15.40 1.75 8.20
N VAL A 53 14.41 1.12 8.84
CA VAL A 53 13.54 0.12 8.20
C VAL A 53 12.84 0.68 6.96
N GLU A 54 12.24 1.87 7.07
CA GLU A 54 11.59 2.53 5.93
C GLU A 54 12.58 2.83 4.80
N ALA A 55 13.78 3.32 5.12
CA ALA A 55 14.81 3.62 4.15
C ALA A 55 15.29 2.37 3.39
N VAL A 56 15.42 1.23 4.08
CA VAL A 56 15.76 -0.05 3.45
C VAL A 56 14.66 -0.48 2.48
N VAL A 57 13.39 -0.43 2.88
CA VAL A 57 12.27 -0.82 2.00
C VAL A 57 12.22 0.05 0.75
N LEU A 58 12.42 1.36 0.87
CA LEU A 58 12.47 2.28 -0.28
C LEU A 58 13.65 1.98 -1.21
N ARG A 59 14.84 1.69 -0.65
CA ARG A 59 16.01 1.34 -1.45
C ARG A 59 15.79 0.04 -2.24
N GLU A 60 15.23 -0.99 -1.60
CA GLU A 60 14.95 -2.26 -2.26
C GLU A 60 13.84 -2.12 -3.30
N TRP A 61 12.84 -1.27 -3.05
CA TRP A 61 11.82 -0.92 -4.04
C TRP A 61 12.42 -0.31 -5.30
N GLU A 62 13.31 0.68 -5.16
CA GLU A 62 14.00 1.30 -6.30
C GLU A 62 14.84 0.29 -7.09
N ALA A 63 15.56 -0.60 -6.38
CA ALA A 63 16.37 -1.63 -7.01
C ALA A 63 15.52 -2.67 -7.76
N PHE A 64 14.41 -3.11 -7.18
CA PHE A 64 13.49 -4.08 -7.79
C PHE A 64 12.77 -3.51 -9.00
N SER A 65 12.28 -2.27 -8.89
CA SER A 65 11.46 -1.64 -9.92
C SER A 65 12.28 -1.06 -11.08
N ALA A 66 13.59 -0.85 -10.89
CA ALA A 66 14.41 -0.06 -11.80
C ALA A 66 13.77 1.33 -12.12
N GLY A 67 13.06 1.89 -11.14
CA GLY A 67 12.32 3.15 -11.26
C GLY A 67 10.99 3.05 -12.02
N ARG A 68 10.56 1.84 -12.44
CA ARG A 68 9.27 1.64 -13.12
C ARG A 68 8.14 1.53 -12.08
N PRO A 69 7.13 2.43 -12.08
CA PRO A 69 6.05 2.33 -11.11
C PRO A 69 5.19 1.09 -11.37
N LEU A 70 4.95 0.27 -10.35
CA LEU A 70 3.95 -0.81 -10.43
C LEU A 70 2.52 -0.27 -10.32
N VAL A 71 2.32 0.79 -9.53
CA VAL A 71 1.03 1.46 -9.38
C VAL A 71 1.18 2.91 -9.79
N VAL A 72 0.29 3.37 -10.65
CA VAL A 72 0.18 4.77 -11.05
C VAL A 72 -1.16 5.31 -10.55
N PRO A 73 -1.19 6.35 -9.70
CA PRO A 73 -2.44 6.99 -9.32
C PRO A 73 -3.14 7.58 -10.54
N THR A 74 -4.47 7.46 -10.61
CA THR A 74 -5.27 8.01 -11.74
C THR A 74 -4.98 9.48 -12.04
N PRO A 75 -4.78 10.39 -11.05
CA PRO A 75 -4.42 11.78 -11.35
C PRO A 75 -3.07 11.94 -12.06
N VAL A 76 -2.10 11.04 -11.81
CA VAL A 76 -0.81 11.04 -12.51
C VAL A 76 -1.00 10.62 -13.97
N GLU A 77 -1.86 9.64 -14.22
CA GLU A 77 -2.24 9.22 -15.58
C GLU A 77 -2.96 10.34 -16.33
N GLU A 78 -3.90 11.02 -15.67
CA GLU A 78 -4.63 12.17 -16.23
C GLU A 78 -3.67 13.30 -16.63
N GLY A 79 -2.77 13.72 -15.73
CA GLY A 79 -1.77 14.73 -16.05
C GLY A 79 -0.82 14.32 -17.17
N ALA A 80 -0.42 13.05 -17.23
CA ALA A 80 0.39 12.53 -18.34
C ALA A 80 -0.35 12.62 -19.68
N ARG A 81 -1.65 12.33 -19.71
CA ARG A 81 -2.50 12.43 -20.89
C ARG A 81 -2.56 13.87 -21.43
N GLU A 82 -2.79 14.84 -20.55
CA GLU A 82 -2.86 16.27 -20.93
C GLU A 82 -1.56 16.76 -21.60
N ILE A 83 -0.40 16.38 -21.06
CA ILE A 83 0.91 16.75 -21.62
C ILE A 83 1.10 16.13 -23.02
N LEU A 84 0.72 14.87 -23.19
CA LEU A 84 0.86 14.16 -24.47
C LEU A 84 -0.06 14.75 -25.54
N GLU A 85 -1.30 15.13 -25.18
CA GLU A 85 -2.24 15.78 -26.10
C GLU A 85 -1.72 17.14 -26.59
N GLN A 86 -1.08 17.92 -25.70
CA GLN A 86 -0.44 19.19 -26.06
C GLN A 86 0.77 19.02 -26.99
N ALA A 87 1.49 17.89 -26.88
CA ALA A 87 2.67 17.62 -27.69
C ALA A 87 2.33 17.16 -29.12
N VAL A 88 1.08 16.73 -29.36
CA VAL A 88 0.59 16.24 -30.66
C VAL A 88 -0.20 17.31 -31.42
N ALA A 89 -0.68 18.34 -30.73
CA ALA A 89 -1.39 19.50 -31.30
C ALA A 89 -0.44 20.51 -31.96
#